data_AF-A0A9P9XGP7-F1
#
_entry.id   AF-A0A9P9XGP7-F1
#
_cell.length_a   1.000
_cell.length_b   1.000
_cell.length_c   1.000
_cell.angle_alpha   90.00
_cell.angle_beta   90.00
_cell.angle_gamma   90.00
#
_symmetry.space_group_name_H-M   'P 1'
#
loop_
_entity.id
_entity.type
_entity.pdbx_description
1 polymer ?
#
loop_
_entity_poly.entity_id
_entity_poly.type
_entity_poly.pdbx_seq_one_letter_code
_entity_poly.pdbx_strand_id
1 'polypeptide(L)'
;MDTEGKSREEMIAESVKKNEDVQNLYPQVDFKGAVLEPTIHLTYDIQEHVDEPNQRRYNTLIAEMLERTAEPDLAERLLWEARECLTGYPDILAQFDEIFLGQRSASSVIRELHECMMIKKTVERRMSQQVNDASNEELIQ
;
A
#
# COMPACT_ATOMS: atom_id res chain seq x y z
N MET A 1 8.07 -7.00 -6.69
CA MET A 1 8.34 -5.57 -6.99
C MET A 1 9.83 -5.42 -6.86
N ASP A 2 10.54 -5.40 -7.98
CA ASP A 2 12.00 -5.35 -7.98
C ASP A 2 12.44 -3.94 -7.59
N THR A 3 12.94 -3.79 -6.36
CA THR A 3 13.49 -2.54 -5.81
C THR A 3 15.00 -2.46 -5.99
N GLU A 4 15.57 -3.15 -6.98
CA GLU A 4 17.02 -3.15 -7.22
C GLU A 4 17.49 -1.74 -7.62
N GLY A 5 18.06 -1.03 -6.65
CA GLY A 5 18.93 0.13 -6.86
C GLY A 5 18.32 1.53 -6.65
N LYS A 6 17.05 1.67 -6.27
CA LYS A 6 16.45 2.99 -5.99
C LYS A 6 16.61 3.39 -4.53
N SER A 7 16.98 4.65 -4.27
CA SER A 7 17.03 5.19 -2.90
C SER A 7 15.62 5.30 -2.31
N ARG A 8 15.51 5.37 -0.97
CA ARG A 8 14.25 5.59 -0.25
C ARG A 8 13.52 6.82 -0.79
N GLU A 9 14.26 7.91 -0.98
CA GLU A 9 13.77 9.20 -1.47
C GLU A 9 13.28 9.11 -2.92
N GLU A 10 13.97 8.34 -3.77
CA GLU A 10 13.55 8.13 -5.16
C GLU A 10 12.24 7.33 -5.21
N MET A 11 12.09 6.31 -4.36
CA MET A 11 10.87 5.52 -4.27
C MET A 11 9.68 6.36 -3.74
N ILE A 12 9.93 7.23 -2.76
CA ILE A 12 8.93 8.20 -2.27
C ILE A 12 8.53 9.14 -3.39
N ALA A 13 9.48 9.77 -4.08
CA ALA A 13 9.19 10.72 -5.15
C ALA A 13 8.40 10.08 -6.31
N GLU A 14 8.75 8.86 -6.71
CA GLU A 14 8.04 8.13 -7.75
C GLU A 14 6.62 7.75 -7.31
N SER A 15 6.47 7.30 -6.07
CA SER A 15 5.17 6.91 -5.50
C SER A 15 4.25 8.12 -5.36
N VAL A 16 4.77 9.28 -4.95
CA VAL A 16 4.01 10.54 -4.90
C VAL A 16 3.52 10.91 -6.29
N LYS A 17 4.40 10.90 -7.30
CA LYS A 17 4.04 11.23 -8.69
C LYS A 17 2.97 10.29 -9.24
N LYS A 18 3.08 8.99 -8.97
CA LYS A 18 2.09 7.98 -9.43
C LYS A 18 0.72 8.11 -8.75
N ASN A 19 0.67 8.76 -7.59
CA ASN A 19 -0.56 8.92 -6.81
C ASN A 19 -1.03 10.39 -6.74
N GLU A 20 -0.50 11.29 -7.58
CA GLU A 20 -0.94 12.69 -7.64
C GLU A 20 -2.45 12.79 -7.90
N ASP A 21 -2.98 11.97 -8.82
CA ASP A 21 -4.41 11.93 -9.12
C ASP A 21 -5.25 11.47 -7.91
N VAL A 22 -4.72 10.55 -7.10
CA VAL A 22 -5.38 10.10 -5.86
C VAL A 22 -5.38 11.23 -4.83
N GLN A 23 -4.26 11.94 -4.66
CA GLN A 23 -4.17 13.09 -3.75
C GLN A 23 -5.11 14.23 -4.17
N ASN A 24 -5.27 14.48 -5.48
CA ASN A 24 -6.20 15.47 -6.02
C ASN A 24 -7.67 15.09 -5.81
N LEU A 25 -7.98 13.79 -5.84
CA LEU A 25 -9.33 13.29 -5.57
C LEU A 25 -9.70 13.33 -4.08
N TYR A 26 -8.70 13.27 -3.19
CA TYR A 26 -8.88 13.27 -1.74
C TYR A 26 -7.98 14.30 -1.05
N PRO A 27 -8.15 15.61 -1.34
CA PRO A 27 -7.26 16.67 -0.83
C PRO A 27 -7.28 16.81 0.69
N GLN A 28 -8.30 16.28 1.36
CA GLN A 28 -8.43 16.24 2.81
C GLN A 28 -7.55 15.19 3.49
N VAL A 29 -6.98 14.25 2.72
CA VAL A 29 -6.10 13.19 3.24
C VAL A 29 -4.67 13.54 2.87
N ASP A 30 -3.77 13.59 3.85
CA ASP A 30 -2.32 13.68 3.58
C ASP A 30 -1.80 12.31 3.12
N PHE A 31 -2.06 11.98 1.86
CA PHE A 31 -1.71 10.67 1.31
C PHE A 31 -0.19 10.49 1.21
N LYS A 32 0.53 11.57 0.95
CA LYS A 32 2.00 11.56 0.89
C LYS A 32 2.62 11.30 2.27
N GLY A 33 2.40 12.21 3.22
CA GLY A 33 3.10 12.21 4.50
C GLY A 33 2.55 11.17 5.48
N ALA A 34 1.24 10.93 5.46
CA ALA A 34 0.61 10.01 6.42
C ALA A 34 0.51 8.56 5.94
N VAL A 35 0.71 8.28 4.64
CA VAL A 35 0.54 6.93 4.08
C VAL A 35 1.76 6.46 3.29
N LEU A 36 2.17 7.20 2.25
CA LEU A 36 3.26 6.75 1.36
C LEU A 36 4.62 6.72 2.04
N GLU A 37 5.03 7.83 2.67
CA GLU A 37 6.35 7.93 3.30
C GLU A 37 6.54 6.89 4.43
N PRO A 38 5.61 6.74 5.39
CA PRO A 38 5.76 5.72 6.44
C PRO A 38 5.81 4.29 5.90
N THR A 39 4.98 3.98 4.91
CA THR A 39 4.93 2.62 4.31
C THR A 39 6.22 2.30 3.56
N ILE A 40 6.79 3.28 2.84
CA ILE A 40 8.07 3.09 2.13
C ILE A 40 9.22 2.94 3.13
N HIS A 41 9.28 3.76 4.18
CA HIS A 41 10.28 3.60 5.24
C HIS A 41 10.21 2.21 5.88
N LEU A 42 9.01 1.76 6.27
CA LEU A 42 8.82 0.43 6.83
C LEU A 42 9.30 -0.67 5.85
N THR A 43 9.01 -0.52 4.56
CA THR A 43 9.44 -1.50 3.55
C THR A 43 10.95 -1.62 3.48
N TYR A 44 11.67 -0.50 3.47
CA TYR A 44 13.14 -0.51 3.45
C TYR A 44 13.73 -1.01 4.77
N ASP A 45 13.18 -0.61 5.91
CA ASP A 45 13.64 -1.07 7.23
C ASP A 45 13.45 -2.59 7.37
N ILE A 46 12.36 -3.15 6.86
CA ILE A 46 12.16 -4.59 6.79
C ILE A 46 13.23 -5.24 5.90
N GLN A 47 13.51 -4.70 4.72
CA GLN A 47 14.53 -5.23 3.81
C GLN A 47 15.94 -5.19 4.41
N GLU A 48 16.28 -4.14 5.16
CA GLU A 48 17.61 -3.91 5.71
C GLU A 48 17.88 -4.68 7.01
N HIS A 49 16.84 -4.95 7.81
CA HIS A 49 17.03 -5.39 9.20
C HIS A 49 16.33 -6.71 9.56
N VAL A 50 15.27 -7.12 8.85
CA VAL A 50 14.55 -8.37 9.13
C VAL A 50 15.27 -9.54 8.44
N ASP A 51 15.24 -10.75 9.00
CA ASP A 51 15.80 -11.93 8.33
C ASP A 51 14.99 -12.34 7.09
N GLU A 52 15.64 -12.92 6.07
CA GLU A 52 15.00 -13.27 4.81
C GLU A 52 13.74 -14.15 4.96
N PRO A 53 13.71 -15.20 5.82
CA PRO A 53 12.49 -15.94 6.11
C PRO A 53 11.33 -15.06 6.58
N ASN A 54 11.55 -14.18 7.55
CA ASN A 54 10.53 -13.29 8.09
C ASN A 54 10.12 -12.21 7.08
N GLN A 55 11.07 -11.65 6.31
CA GLN A 55 10.76 -10.73 5.21
C GLN A 55 9.83 -11.36 4.19
N ARG A 56 10.17 -12.58 3.72
CA ARG A 56 9.39 -13.28 2.71
C ARG A 56 7.98 -13.57 3.22
N ARG A 57 7.86 -14.06 4.45
CA ARG A 57 6.56 -14.36 5.08
C ARG A 57 5.72 -13.08 5.24
N TYR A 58 6.31 -12.01 5.76
CA TYR A 58 5.65 -10.70 5.87
C TYR A 58 5.10 -10.22 4.52
N ASN A 59 5.95 -10.22 3.48
CA ASN A 59 5.55 -9.76 2.15
C ASN A 59 4.42 -10.60 1.54
N THR A 60 4.44 -11.91 1.72
CA THR A 60 3.34 -12.79 1.28
C THR A 60 2.04 -12.48 2.01
N LEU A 61 2.08 -12.31 3.34
CA LEU A 61 0.89 -12.05 4.16
C LEU A 61 0.27 -10.68 3.83
N ILE A 62 1.09 -9.64 3.66
CA ILE A 62 0.60 -8.31 3.27
C ILE A 62 0.00 -8.33 1.87
N ALA A 63 0.62 -9.01 0.91
CA ALA A 63 0.06 -9.13 -0.43
C ALA A 63 -1.30 -9.83 -0.42
N GLU A 64 -1.42 -10.95 0.31
CA GLU A 64 -2.68 -11.69 0.44
C GLU A 64 -3.74 -10.85 1.15
N MET A 65 -3.37 -10.13 2.20
CA MET A 65 -4.28 -9.22 2.92
C MET A 65 -4.88 -8.17 1.98
N LEU A 66 -4.05 -7.55 1.13
CA LEU A 66 -4.50 -6.53 0.17
C LEU A 66 -5.44 -7.10 -0.90
N GLU A 67 -5.21 -8.34 -1.35
CA GLU A 67 -6.11 -9.03 -2.27
C GLU A 67 -7.44 -9.44 -1.63
N ARG A 68 -7.43 -9.68 -0.31
CA ARG A 68 -8.56 -10.19 0.49
C ARG A 68 -9.26 -9.12 1.32
N THR A 69 -9.05 -7.83 1.05
CA THR A 69 -9.72 -6.72 1.78
C THR A 69 -11.26 -6.78 1.77
N ALA A 70 -11.88 -7.51 0.84
CA ALA A 70 -13.33 -7.75 0.82
C ALA A 70 -13.80 -8.78 1.87
N GLU A 71 -12.88 -9.52 2.48
CA GLU A 71 -13.09 -10.54 3.51
C GLU A 71 -12.45 -10.04 4.82
N PRO A 72 -13.11 -9.15 5.58
CA PRO A 72 -12.46 -8.37 6.64
C PRO A 72 -11.83 -9.22 7.74
N ASP A 73 -12.52 -10.28 8.18
CA ASP A 73 -12.00 -11.19 9.22
C ASP A 73 -10.75 -11.97 8.76
N LEU A 74 -10.63 -12.25 7.46
CA LEU A 74 -9.46 -12.90 6.89
C LEU A 74 -8.32 -11.89 6.74
N ALA A 75 -8.60 -10.72 6.19
CA ALA A 75 -7.61 -9.66 6.02
C ALA A 75 -7.03 -9.19 7.37
N GLU A 76 -7.85 -9.09 8.41
CA GLU A 76 -7.39 -8.76 9.75
C GLU A 76 -6.47 -9.85 10.33
N ARG A 77 -6.82 -11.13 10.16
CA ARG A 77 -5.94 -12.24 10.58
C ARG A 77 -4.58 -12.20 9.87
N LEU A 78 -4.59 -11.98 8.56
CA LEU A 78 -3.36 -11.86 7.77
C LEU A 78 -2.50 -10.67 8.23
N LEU A 79 -3.12 -9.54 8.61
CA LEU A 79 -2.41 -8.38 9.18
C LEU A 79 -1.75 -8.72 10.52
N TRP A 80 -2.45 -9.45 11.40
CA TRP A 80 -1.88 -9.90 12.68
C TRP A 80 -0.74 -10.91 12.48
N GLU A 81 -0.86 -11.84 11.55
CA GLU A 81 0.21 -12.77 11.21
C GLU A 81 1.44 -12.06 10.59
N ALA A 82 1.21 -11.00 9.79
CA ALA A 82 2.30 -10.18 9.27
C ALA A 82 3.04 -9.48 10.40
N ARG A 83 2.30 -8.95 11.39
CA ARG A 83 2.87 -8.36 12.61
C ARG A 83 3.72 -9.36 13.40
N GLU A 84 3.31 -10.63 13.49
CA GLU A 84 4.07 -11.66 14.20
C GLU A 84 5.49 -11.85 13.63
N CYS A 85 5.67 -11.69 12.32
CA CYS A 85 6.97 -11.78 11.64
C CYS A 85 7.95 -10.70 12.14
N LEU A 86 7.45 -9.62 12.74
CA LEU A 86 8.23 -8.47 13.19
C LEU A 86 8.53 -8.47 14.70
N THR A 87 8.03 -9.45 15.46
CA THR A 87 8.17 -9.47 16.93
C THR A 87 9.62 -9.55 17.45
N GLY A 88 10.55 -10.05 16.64
CA GLY A 88 11.99 -10.03 16.92
C GLY A 88 12.67 -8.69 16.65
N TYR A 89 11.95 -7.72 16.08
CA TYR A 89 12.46 -6.44 15.56
C TYR A 89 11.67 -5.27 16.16
N PRO A 90 11.95 -4.88 17.41
CA PRO A 90 11.08 -4.00 18.18
C PRO A 90 10.87 -2.62 17.53
N ASP A 91 11.90 -2.04 16.92
CA ASP A 91 11.79 -0.72 16.27
C ASP A 91 10.91 -0.78 15.01
N ILE A 92 11.03 -1.86 14.23
CA ILE A 92 10.26 -2.10 13.01
C ILE A 92 8.80 -2.46 13.36
N LEU A 93 8.61 -3.24 14.42
CA LEU A 93 7.30 -3.55 14.95
C LEU A 93 6.58 -2.29 15.42
N ALA A 94 7.28 -1.37 16.09
CA ALA A 94 6.70 -0.10 16.52
C ALA A 94 6.24 0.75 15.33
N GLN A 95 7.04 0.81 14.26
CA GLN A 95 6.64 1.49 13.01
C GLN A 95 5.40 0.84 12.38
N PHE A 96 5.38 -0.49 12.30
CA PHE A 96 4.21 -1.22 11.81
C PHE A 96 2.96 -0.89 12.63
N ASP A 97 3.07 -0.94 13.96
CA ASP A 97 1.97 -0.65 14.87
C ASP A 97 1.49 0.80 14.71
N GLU A 98 2.39 1.77 14.54
CA GLU A 98 2.02 3.17 14.31
C GLU A 98 1.24 3.35 12.99
N ILE A 99 1.69 2.70 11.92
CA ILE A 99 1.07 2.78 10.59
C ILE A 99 -0.31 2.11 10.57
N PHE A 100 -0.40 0.87 11.06
CA PHE A 100 -1.58 0.02 10.89
C PHE A 100 -2.50 -0.06 12.11
N LEU A 101 -2.01 0.21 13.32
CA LEU A 101 -2.73 -0.07 14.57
C LEU A 101 -2.77 1.12 15.54
N GLY A 102 -2.20 2.29 15.19
CA GLY A 102 -1.97 3.42 16.09
C GLY A 102 -3.17 3.84 16.93
N GLN A 103 -3.99 4.78 16.46
CA GLN A 103 -5.26 5.16 17.13
C GLN A 103 -6.47 4.44 16.53
N ARG A 104 -6.24 3.49 15.60
CA ARG A 104 -7.27 2.82 14.82
C ARG A 104 -7.26 1.33 15.12
N SER A 105 -8.43 0.70 15.13
CA SER A 105 -8.51 -0.77 15.19
C SER A 105 -8.09 -1.37 13.85
N ALA A 106 -7.55 -2.59 13.87
CA ALA A 106 -7.21 -3.35 12.66
C ALA A 106 -8.41 -3.43 11.69
N SER A 107 -9.61 -3.72 12.21
CA SER A 107 -10.86 -3.71 11.45
C SER A 107 -11.14 -2.38 10.73
N SER A 108 -10.86 -1.24 11.36
CA SER A 108 -11.02 0.09 10.72
C SER A 108 -10.04 0.28 9.57
N VAL A 109 -8.79 -0.15 9.74
CA VAL A 109 -7.78 -0.09 8.68
C VAL A 109 -8.13 -0.99 7.49
N ILE A 110 -8.59 -2.22 7.74
CA ILE A 110 -9.03 -3.12 6.68
C ILE A 110 -10.20 -2.53 5.88
N ARG A 111 -11.18 -1.91 6.55
CA ARG A 111 -12.29 -1.23 5.88
C ARG A 111 -11.81 -0.08 5.00
N GLU A 112 -10.96 0.79 5.54
CA GLU A 112 -10.39 1.93 4.81
C GLU A 112 -9.58 1.45 3.59
N LEU A 113 -8.77 0.40 3.74
CA LEU A 113 -8.03 -0.22 2.64
C LEU A 113 -8.98 -0.77 1.56
N HIS A 114 -10.07 -1.43 1.96
CA HIS A 114 -11.06 -1.93 1.01
C HIS A 114 -11.69 -0.79 0.18
N GLU A 115 -12.08 0.30 0.84
CA GLU A 115 -12.62 1.49 0.18
C GLU A 115 -11.60 2.08 -0.81
N CYS A 116 -10.34 2.27 -0.38
CA CYS A 116 -9.27 2.74 -1.24
C CYS A 116 -9.03 1.82 -2.45
N MET A 117 -9.04 0.50 -2.26
CA MET A 117 -8.83 -0.47 -3.34
C MET A 117 -9.99 -0.46 -4.36
N MET A 118 -11.22 -0.27 -3.88
CA MET A 118 -12.39 -0.10 -4.74
C MET A 118 -12.32 1.18 -5.56
N ILE A 119 -11.96 2.30 -4.92
CA ILE A 119 -11.76 3.60 -5.59
C ILE A 119 -10.68 3.47 -6.67
N LYS A 120 -9.52 2.90 -6.34
CA LYS A 120 -8.41 2.70 -7.28
C LYS A 120 -8.86 1.89 -8.49
N LYS A 121 -9.53 0.76 -8.29
CA LYS A 121 -10.10 -0.05 -9.39
C LYS A 121 -11.08 0.73 -10.25
N THR A 122 -11.91 1.59 -9.66
CA THR A 122 -12.85 2.44 -10.41
C THR A 122 -12.13 3.53 -11.20
N VAL A 123 -11.04 4.09 -10.69
CA VAL A 123 -10.21 5.07 -11.42
C VAL A 123 -9.46 4.40 -12.57
N GLU A 124 -8.80 3.26 -12.33
CA GLU A 124 -8.09 2.48 -13.36
C GLU A 124 -9.02 2.07 -14.51
N ARG A 125 -10.26 1.66 -14.21
CA ARG A 125 -11.28 1.38 -15.23
C ARG A 125 -11.65 2.61 -16.05
N ARG A 126 -11.84 3.77 -15.40
CA ARG A 126 -12.19 5.02 -16.09
C ARG A 126 -11.06 5.51 -16.99
N MET A 127 -9.81 5.40 -16.54
CA MET A 127 -8.64 5.73 -17.36
C MET A 127 -8.48 4.76 -18.54
N SER A 128 -8.68 3.46 -18.32
CA SER A 128 -8.66 2.46 -19.40
C SER A 128 -9.76 2.71 -20.44
N GLN A 129 -10.95 3.17 -20.01
CA GLN A 129 -12.04 3.55 -20.90
C GLN A 129 -11.73 4.84 -21.68
N GLN A 130 -11.19 5.87 -21.02
CA GLN A 130 -10.77 7.11 -21.69
C GLN A 130 -9.64 6.89 -22.71
N VAL A 131 -8.67 6.02 -22.42
CA VAL A 131 -7.60 5.67 -23.36
C VAL A 131 -8.16 4.93 -24.58
N ASN A 132 -9.13 4.03 -24.37
CA ASN A 132 -9.79 3.32 -25.48
C ASN A 132 -10.67 4.25 -26.32
N ASP A 133 -11.35 5.21 -25.71
CA ASP A 133 -12.16 6.20 -26.43
C ASP A 133 -11.28 7.18 -27.21
N ALA A 134 -10.17 7.66 -26.62
CA ALA A 134 -9.20 8.52 -27.31
C ALA A 134 -8.50 7.81 -28.49
N SER A 135 -8.20 6.51 -28.35
CA SER A 135 -7.60 5.71 -29.43
C SER A 135 -8.56 5.42 -30.58
N ASN A 136 -9.88 5.43 -30.32
CA ASN A 136 -10.90 5.23 -31.35
C ASN A 136 -11.22 6.53 -32.11
N GLU A 137 -11.01 7.71 -31.53
CA GLU A 137 -11.22 8.99 -32.22
C GLU A 137 -10.08 9.34 -33.20
N GLU A 138 -8.86 8.83 -33.00
CA GLU A 138 -7.74 9.00 -33.94
C GLU A 138 -7.77 8.04 -35.15
N LEU A 139 -8.61 6.99 -35.13
CA LEU A 139 -8.71 6.01 -36.23
C LEU A 139 -9.82 6.32 -37.25
N ILE A 140 -10.57 7.43 -37.06
CA ILE A 140 -11.69 7.87 -37.92
C ILE A 140 -11.37 9.24 -38.57
N GLN A 141 -10.13 9.47 -38.98
CA GLN A 141 -9.75 10.55 -39.90
C GLN A 141 -9.03 9.97 -41.13
#